data_AF-A0A523NC04-F1
#
_entry.id   AF-A0A523NC04-F1
#
_cell.length_a   1.000
_cell.length_b   1.000
_cell.length_c   1.000
_cell.angle_alpha   90.00
_cell.angle_beta   90.00
_cell.angle_gamma   90.00
#
_symmetry.space_group_name_H-M   'P 1'
#
loop_
_entity.id
_entity.type
_entity.pdbx_description
1 polymer ?
#
loop_
_entity_poly.entity_id
_entity_poly.type
_entity_poly.pdbx_seq_one_letter_code
_entity_poly.pdbx_strand_id
1 'polypeptide(L)'
;AVVVTLVILWGIIPTDGFLRSADGGILNSPLIKGVVALLFIVATIMGLAYGFGSGNYKNDSDVVDGMGKAMQTLGLYLVLVFFAAQFVAYFKWTNLGVIIAVKGANLLSASGLGLIPLMILFIILSASINMLMGSASAKWALIAPIFIPMFMLLGYSPELTQVVYRIGDSVTNLISPMMSFFALIIAFFQKYDSKAGMGTVIATMLPYSIIFFIVWTLLLIVWILLGLPIGPDAGLYYNG
;
A
#
# COMPACT_ATOMS: atom_id res chain seq x y z
N ALA A 1 4.06 -24.54 8.07
CA ALA A 1 2.73 -23.99 7.76
C ALA A 1 1.67 -24.57 8.69
N VAL A 2 1.38 -25.88 8.60
CA VAL A 2 0.31 -26.56 9.39
C VAL A 2 0.42 -26.28 10.89
N VAL A 3 1.59 -26.44 11.50
CA VAL A 3 1.78 -26.19 12.94
C VAL A 3 1.44 -24.74 13.33
N VAL A 4 1.89 -23.75 12.55
CA VAL A 4 1.62 -22.33 12.82
C VAL A 4 0.13 -22.03 12.66
N THR A 5 -0.51 -22.59 11.63
CA THR A 5 -1.96 -22.50 11.44
C THR A 5 -2.71 -23.11 12.63
N LEU A 6 -2.32 -24.29 13.11
CA LEU A 6 -2.94 -24.92 14.28
C LEU A 6 -2.79 -24.09 15.55
N VAL A 7 -1.63 -23.47 15.78
CA VAL A 7 -1.42 -22.56 16.93
C VAL A 7 -2.31 -21.31 16.83
N ILE A 8 -2.45 -20.73 15.63
CA ILE A 8 -3.35 -19.59 15.41
C ILE A 8 -4.80 -19.99 15.67
N LEU A 9 -5.23 -21.13 15.12
CA LEU A 9 -6.59 -21.65 15.30
C LEU A 9 -6.87 -21.95 16.78
N TRP A 10 -5.93 -22.57 17.48
CA TRP A 10 -6.04 -22.82 18.92
C TRP A 10 -6.09 -21.53 19.74
N GLY A 11 -5.39 -20.48 19.31
CA GLY A 11 -5.44 -19.19 20.00
C GLY A 11 -6.70 -18.36 19.73
N ILE A 12 -7.46 -18.63 18.66
CA ILE A 12 -8.60 -17.78 18.24
C ILE A 12 -9.97 -18.48 18.28
N ILE A 13 -10.03 -19.79 18.05
CA ILE A 13 -11.29 -20.56 18.05
C ILE A 13 -11.91 -20.62 19.45
N PRO A 14 -11.17 -21.01 20.51
CA PRO A 14 -11.71 -21.05 21.86
C PRO A 14 -12.16 -19.66 22.33
N THR A 15 -13.22 -19.61 23.13
CA THR A 15 -13.76 -18.35 23.66
C THR A 15 -12.82 -17.66 24.63
N ASP A 16 -11.94 -18.43 25.27
CA ASP A 16 -10.84 -18.05 26.16
C ASP A 16 -9.46 -18.02 25.45
N GLY A 17 -9.47 -18.06 24.11
CA GLY A 17 -8.24 -18.12 23.32
C GLY A 17 -7.33 -16.90 23.53
N PHE A 18 -6.02 -17.15 23.70
CA PHE A 18 -5.03 -16.10 24.00
C PHE A 18 -4.80 -15.10 22.87
N LEU A 19 -5.28 -15.38 21.65
CA LEU A 19 -5.21 -14.46 20.51
C LEU A 19 -6.49 -13.64 20.34
N ARG A 20 -7.50 -13.81 21.21
CA ARG A 20 -8.70 -12.95 21.28
C ARG A 20 -8.43 -11.69 22.10
N SER A 21 -9.33 -10.71 21.95
CA SER A 21 -9.41 -9.56 22.85
C SER A 21 -9.80 -9.99 24.26
N ALA A 22 -9.54 -9.13 25.24
CA ALA A 22 -9.90 -9.37 26.65
C ALA A 22 -11.43 -9.54 26.88
N ASP A 23 -12.26 -9.01 25.98
CA ASP A 23 -13.72 -9.17 25.95
C ASP A 23 -14.17 -10.41 25.16
N GLY A 24 -13.24 -11.23 24.68
CA GLY A 24 -13.51 -12.40 23.84
C GLY A 24 -13.78 -12.09 22.36
N GLY A 25 -13.70 -10.81 21.95
CA GLY A 25 -13.87 -10.36 20.57
C GLY A 25 -12.67 -10.68 19.67
N ILE A 26 -12.89 -10.70 18.35
CA ILE A 26 -11.84 -10.97 17.35
C ILE A 26 -11.33 -9.68 16.71
N LEU A 27 -12.18 -8.69 16.48
CA LEU A 27 -11.82 -7.49 15.70
C LEU A 27 -10.70 -6.66 16.34
N ASN A 28 -10.74 -6.51 17.67
CA ASN A 28 -9.75 -5.73 18.42
C ASN A 28 -8.61 -6.57 19.01
N SER A 29 -8.51 -7.83 18.56
CA SER A 29 -7.67 -8.84 19.18
C SER A 29 -6.19 -8.66 18.87
N PRO A 30 -5.29 -9.26 19.68
CA PRO A 30 -3.86 -9.32 19.36
C PRO A 30 -3.58 -9.90 17.97
N LEU A 31 -4.41 -10.82 17.48
CA LEU A 31 -4.28 -11.41 16.15
C LEU A 31 -4.41 -10.37 15.03
N ILE A 32 -5.48 -9.56 15.06
CA ILE A 32 -5.76 -8.58 14.01
C ILE A 32 -4.78 -7.41 14.09
N LYS A 33 -4.52 -6.89 15.30
CA LYS A 33 -3.56 -5.81 15.52
C LYS A 33 -2.13 -6.22 15.16
N GLY A 34 -1.78 -7.48 15.43
CA GLY A 34 -0.46 -8.06 15.20
C GLY A 34 -0.32 -8.80 13.87
N VAL A 35 -1.26 -8.67 12.92
CA VAL A 35 -1.29 -9.50 11.70
C VAL A 35 0.00 -9.41 10.89
N VAL A 36 0.64 -8.23 10.83
CA VAL A 36 1.93 -8.05 10.15
C VAL A 36 3.05 -8.80 10.85
N ALA A 37 3.09 -8.77 12.18
CA ALA A 37 4.07 -9.54 12.96
C ALA A 37 3.85 -11.05 12.81
N LEU A 38 2.59 -11.50 12.73
CA LEU A 38 2.25 -12.89 12.47
C LEU A 38 2.73 -13.34 11.08
N LEU A 39 2.49 -12.52 10.05
CA LEU A 39 3.00 -12.80 8.70
C LEU A 39 4.52 -12.90 8.69
N PHE A 40 5.21 -12.03 9.44
CA PHE A 40 6.66 -12.13 9.63
C PHE A 40 7.08 -13.45 10.27
N ILE A 41 6.43 -13.88 11.36
CA ILE A 41 6.75 -15.16 12.02
C ILE A 41 6.52 -16.35 11.07
N VAL A 42 5.37 -16.37 10.39
CA VAL A 42 5.02 -17.44 9.43
C VAL A 42 6.04 -17.48 8.28
N ALA A 43 6.33 -16.33 7.66
CA ALA A 43 7.27 -16.23 6.55
C ALA A 43 8.68 -16.62 6.97
N THR A 44 9.12 -16.19 8.16
CA THR A 44 10.44 -16.55 8.71
C THR A 44 10.53 -18.05 8.96
N ILE A 45 9.56 -18.67 9.65
CA ILE A 45 9.58 -20.12 9.91
C ILE A 45 9.59 -20.91 8.60
N MET A 46 8.77 -20.51 7.62
CA MET A 46 8.73 -21.17 6.31
C MET A 46 10.03 -20.97 5.53
N GLY A 47 10.60 -19.76 5.56
CA GLY A 47 11.87 -19.43 4.92
C GLY A 47 13.04 -20.21 5.54
N LEU A 48 13.08 -20.36 6.86
CA LEU A 48 14.07 -21.19 7.56
C LEU A 48 13.91 -22.66 7.19
N ALA A 49 12.70 -23.21 7.30
CA ALA A 49 12.44 -24.61 6.98
C ALA A 49 12.84 -24.95 5.54
N TYR A 50 12.48 -24.08 4.58
CA TYR A 50 12.90 -24.24 3.19
C TYR A 50 14.41 -24.08 3.02
N GLY A 51 15.01 -23.04 3.61
CA GLY A 51 16.44 -22.75 3.46
C GLY A 51 17.34 -23.87 3.98
N PHE A 52 17.02 -24.44 5.15
CA PHE A 52 17.71 -25.62 5.66
C PHE A 52 17.38 -26.88 4.84
N GLY A 53 16.11 -27.09 4.49
CA GLY A 53 15.68 -28.27 3.72
C GLY A 53 16.28 -28.33 2.31
N SER A 54 16.52 -27.18 1.68
CA SER A 54 17.16 -27.09 0.37
C SER A 54 18.69 -27.03 0.44
N GLY A 55 19.28 -27.01 1.64
CA GLY A 55 20.72 -26.89 1.87
C GLY A 55 21.30 -25.49 1.58
N ASN A 56 20.45 -24.47 1.40
CA ASN A 56 20.89 -23.08 1.22
C ASN A 56 21.36 -22.45 2.52
N TYR A 57 20.80 -22.87 3.66
CA TYR A 57 21.28 -22.54 5.00
C TYR A 57 21.89 -23.78 5.63
N LYS A 58 23.13 -23.65 6.11
CA LYS A 58 23.89 -24.71 6.80
C LYS A 58 24.00 -24.45 8.28
N ASN A 59 23.96 -23.18 8.68
CA ASN A 59 24.02 -22.74 10.07
C ASN A 59 23.23 -21.44 10.27
N ASP A 60 23.22 -20.94 11.50
CA ASP A 60 22.60 -19.68 11.91
C ASP A 60 23.27 -18.45 11.29
N SER A 61 24.59 -18.48 11.03
CA SER A 61 25.28 -17.38 10.34
C SER A 61 24.71 -17.13 8.95
N ASP A 62 24.40 -18.17 8.18
CA ASP A 62 23.80 -18.03 6.84
C ASP A 62 22.43 -17.32 6.89
N VAL A 63 21.67 -17.57 7.97
CA VAL A 63 20.38 -16.91 8.22
C VAL A 63 20.59 -15.43 8.51
N VAL A 64 21.51 -15.10 9.43
CA VAL A 64 21.82 -13.72 9.81
C VAL A 64 22.36 -12.93 8.60
N ASP A 65 23.20 -13.54 7.78
CA ASP A 65 23.70 -12.94 6.54
C ASP A 65 22.57 -12.68 5.53
N GLY A 66 21.61 -13.60 5.44
CA GLY A 66 20.38 -13.41 4.65
C GLY A 66 19.56 -12.21 5.14
N MET A 67 19.37 -12.09 6.45
CA MET A 67 18.70 -10.94 7.06
C MET A 67 19.46 -9.63 6.83
N GLY A 68 20.80 -9.66 6.93
CA GLY A 68 21.66 -8.51 6.65
C GLY A 68 21.56 -8.03 5.21
N LYS A 69 21.56 -8.94 4.24
CA LYS A 69 21.35 -8.62 2.82
C LYS A 69 19.96 -8.00 2.58
N ALA A 70 18.92 -8.54 3.21
CA ALA A 70 17.58 -7.95 3.12
C ALA A 70 17.57 -6.52 3.68
N MET A 71 18.20 -6.28 4.83
CA MET A 71 18.30 -4.93 5.41
C MET A 71 19.09 -3.96 4.53
N GLN A 72 20.12 -4.42 3.82
CA GLN A 72 20.88 -3.59 2.89
C GLN A 72 19.99 -3.04 1.76
N THR A 73 19.04 -3.83 1.26
CA THR A 73 18.09 -3.36 0.22
C THR A 73 17.15 -2.25 0.72
N LEU A 74 16.96 -2.13 2.04
CA LEU A 74 16.14 -1.10 2.68
C LEU A 74 16.91 0.20 2.98
N GLY A 75 18.20 0.29 2.68
CA GLY A 75 19.02 1.48 3.01
C GLY A 75 18.44 2.78 2.46
N LEU A 76 18.05 2.80 1.16
CA LEU A 76 17.41 3.97 0.55
C LEU A 76 16.04 4.27 1.18
N TYR A 77 15.29 3.22 1.53
CA TYR A 77 13.99 3.37 2.18
C TYR A 77 14.11 4.02 3.56
N LEU A 78 15.11 3.63 4.36
CA LEU A 78 15.37 4.22 5.68
C LEU A 78 15.71 5.72 5.58
N VAL A 79 16.54 6.12 4.62
CA VAL A 79 16.87 7.54 4.37
C VAL A 79 15.62 8.32 3.98
N LEU A 80 14.78 7.76 3.11
CA LEU A 80 13.52 8.38 2.71
C LEU A 80 12.58 8.55 3.88
N VAL A 81 12.33 7.48 4.66
CA VAL A 81 11.44 7.52 5.82
C VAL A 81 11.95 8.50 6.87
N PHE A 82 13.26 8.61 7.06
CA PHE A 82 13.86 9.62 7.94
C PHE A 82 13.42 11.03 7.56
N PHE A 83 13.62 11.44 6.30
CA PHE A 83 13.23 12.78 5.85
C PHE A 83 11.71 12.96 5.79
N ALA A 84 10.95 11.93 5.39
CA ALA A 84 9.49 11.97 5.42
C ALA A 84 8.95 12.18 6.83
N ALA A 85 9.50 11.50 7.84
CA ALA A 85 9.13 11.68 9.24
C ALA A 85 9.42 13.10 9.71
N GLN A 86 10.58 13.68 9.35
CA GLN A 86 10.89 15.08 9.67
C GLN A 86 9.92 16.06 8.98
N PHE A 87 9.62 15.83 7.69
CA PHE A 87 8.65 16.64 6.96
C PHE A 87 7.28 16.61 7.64
N VAL A 88 6.74 15.42 7.92
CA VAL A 88 5.44 15.28 8.60
C VAL A 88 5.44 15.95 9.97
N ALA A 89 6.51 15.79 10.74
CA ALA A 89 6.65 16.41 12.06
C ALA A 89 6.64 17.95 11.97
N TYR A 90 7.46 18.53 11.10
CA TYR A 90 7.49 19.99 10.92
C TYR A 90 6.22 20.54 10.26
N PHE A 91 5.62 19.79 9.33
CA PHE A 91 4.36 20.16 8.68
C PHE A 91 3.19 20.22 9.67
N LYS A 92 3.18 19.29 10.64
CA LYS A 92 2.25 19.32 11.77
C LYS A 92 2.58 20.46 12.74
N TRP A 93 3.83 20.60 13.16
CA TRP A 93 4.26 21.61 14.14
C TRP A 93 4.00 23.05 13.68
N THR A 94 4.20 23.32 12.39
CA THR A 94 3.96 24.65 11.79
C THR A 94 2.48 24.95 11.53
N ASN A 95 1.57 24.00 11.79
CA ASN A 95 0.16 24.05 11.43
C ASN A 95 -0.12 24.19 9.91
N LEU A 96 0.89 24.10 9.05
CA LEU A 96 0.71 24.16 7.60
C LEU A 96 -0.19 23.03 7.10
N GLY A 97 -0.08 21.83 7.69
CA GLY A 97 -0.96 20.71 7.36
C GLY A 97 -2.43 20.99 7.63
N VAL A 98 -2.75 21.59 8.78
CA VAL A 98 -4.12 21.98 9.12
C VAL A 98 -4.63 23.06 8.16
N ILE A 99 -3.81 24.08 7.89
CA ILE A 99 -4.20 25.18 6.99
C ILE A 99 -4.49 24.66 5.58
N ILE A 100 -3.62 23.82 5.04
CA ILE A 100 -3.80 23.24 3.70
C ILE A 100 -5.00 22.29 3.66
N ALA A 101 -5.17 21.46 4.68
CA ALA A 101 -6.31 20.55 4.77
C ALA A 101 -7.64 21.31 4.79
N VAL A 102 -7.77 22.35 5.62
CA VAL A 102 -9.00 23.16 5.72
C VAL A 102 -9.25 23.92 4.42
N LYS A 103 -8.24 24.58 3.86
CA LYS A 103 -8.41 25.31 2.58
C LYS A 103 -8.76 24.37 1.43
N GLY A 104 -8.10 23.22 1.35
CA GLY A 104 -8.37 22.22 0.32
C GLY A 104 -9.75 21.60 0.47
N ALA A 105 -10.16 21.25 1.70
CA ALA A 105 -11.49 20.73 1.98
C ALA A 105 -12.57 21.76 1.60
N ASN A 106 -12.36 23.04 1.91
CA ASN A 106 -13.27 24.10 1.49
C ASN A 106 -13.37 24.22 -0.04
N LEU A 107 -12.25 24.15 -0.76
CA LEU A 107 -12.24 24.17 -2.23
C LEU A 107 -12.98 22.98 -2.83
N LEU A 108 -12.72 21.77 -2.31
CA LEU A 108 -13.38 20.56 -2.77
C LEU A 108 -14.88 20.56 -2.41
N SER A 109 -15.24 21.00 -1.21
CA SER A 109 -16.64 21.15 -0.81
C SER A 109 -17.37 22.18 -1.66
N ALA A 110 -16.73 23.32 -1.97
CA ALA A 110 -17.30 24.36 -2.82
C ALA A 110 -17.51 23.92 -4.28
N SER A 111 -16.74 22.92 -4.75
CA SER A 111 -16.93 22.36 -6.09
C SER A 111 -18.24 21.58 -6.26
N GLY A 112 -18.91 21.21 -5.16
CA GLY A 112 -20.13 20.41 -5.17
C GLY A 112 -19.92 18.94 -5.57
N LEU A 113 -18.67 18.49 -5.68
CA LEU A 113 -18.35 17.11 -6.02
C LEU A 113 -18.61 16.17 -4.83
N GLY A 114 -19.39 15.12 -5.07
CA GLY A 114 -19.61 14.04 -4.12
C GLY A 114 -18.41 13.08 -4.00
N LEU A 115 -18.55 12.05 -3.16
CA LEU A 115 -17.51 11.07 -2.88
C LEU A 115 -16.93 10.42 -4.15
N ILE A 116 -17.78 9.87 -5.02
CA ILE A 116 -17.33 9.10 -6.20
C ILE A 116 -16.47 9.96 -7.14
N PRO A 117 -16.92 11.15 -7.62
CA PRO A 117 -16.08 12.01 -8.45
C PRO A 117 -14.74 12.38 -7.79
N LEU A 118 -14.74 12.69 -6.48
CA LEU A 118 -13.52 13.02 -5.74
C LEU A 118 -12.53 11.85 -5.71
N MET A 119 -13.02 10.63 -5.49
CA MET A 119 -12.18 9.43 -5.51
C MET A 119 -11.59 9.19 -6.89
N ILE A 120 -12.36 9.34 -7.97
CA ILE A 120 -11.86 9.20 -9.36
C ILE A 120 -10.76 10.23 -9.65
N LEU A 121 -10.98 11.50 -9.28
CA LEU A 121 -9.96 12.54 -9.44
C LEU A 121 -8.68 12.21 -8.67
N PHE A 122 -8.81 11.63 -7.47
CA PHE A 122 -7.66 11.23 -6.69
C PHE A 122 -6.92 10.02 -7.26
N ILE A 123 -7.62 9.05 -7.89
CA ILE A 123 -6.99 7.98 -8.67
C ILE A 123 -6.16 8.59 -9.80
N ILE A 124 -6.74 9.52 -10.57
CA ILE A 124 -6.07 10.17 -11.71
C ILE A 124 -4.84 10.95 -11.23
N LEU A 125 -4.94 11.66 -10.11
CA LEU A 125 -3.82 12.38 -9.51
C LEU A 125 -2.69 11.41 -9.12
N SER A 126 -3.01 10.34 -8.39
CA SER A 126 -2.04 9.33 -7.97
C SER A 126 -1.37 8.65 -9.17
N ALA A 127 -2.16 8.28 -10.17
CA ALA A 127 -1.69 7.67 -11.42
C ALA A 127 -0.75 8.61 -12.21
N SER A 128 -1.04 9.91 -12.19
CA SER A 128 -0.21 10.94 -12.85
C SER A 128 1.12 11.14 -12.12
N ILE A 129 1.09 11.19 -10.78
CA ILE A 129 2.32 11.29 -9.97
C ILE A 129 3.20 10.03 -10.15
N ASN A 130 2.59 8.85 -10.30
CA ASN A 130 3.31 7.61 -10.56
C ASN A 130 4.14 7.60 -11.85
N MET A 131 3.74 8.38 -12.86
CA MET A 131 4.52 8.54 -14.08
C MET A 131 5.84 9.31 -13.85
N LEU A 132 5.89 10.13 -12.80
CA LEU A 132 7.05 10.98 -12.46
C LEU A 132 7.92 10.36 -11.36
N MET A 133 7.35 9.49 -10.53
CA MET A 133 8.01 8.90 -9.37
C MET A 133 7.63 7.43 -9.22
N GLY A 134 8.59 6.52 -9.38
CA GLY A 134 8.32 5.08 -9.32
C GLY A 134 8.07 4.53 -7.91
N SER A 135 8.60 5.17 -6.86
CA SER A 135 8.50 4.65 -5.50
C SER A 135 7.13 4.91 -4.86
N ALA A 136 6.34 3.84 -4.66
CA ALA A 136 5.05 3.88 -3.97
C ALA A 136 5.17 4.46 -2.55
N SER A 137 6.25 4.17 -1.83
CA SER A 137 6.44 4.72 -0.48
C SER A 137 6.80 6.21 -0.50
N ALA A 138 7.59 6.65 -1.48
CA ALA A 138 7.95 8.06 -1.65
C ALA A 138 6.74 8.94 -1.93
N LYS A 139 5.92 8.51 -2.90
CA LYS A 139 4.68 9.20 -3.27
C LYS A 139 3.71 9.30 -2.11
N TRP A 140 3.48 8.17 -1.43
CA TRP A 140 2.57 8.15 -0.28
C TRP A 140 3.05 9.05 0.85
N ALA A 141 4.35 9.05 1.15
CA ALA A 141 4.95 9.92 2.16
C ALA A 141 4.73 11.41 1.88
N LEU A 142 4.66 11.81 0.61
CA LEU A 142 4.39 13.20 0.19
C LEU A 142 2.89 13.53 0.22
N ILE A 143 2.04 12.63 -0.29
CA ILE A 143 0.62 12.90 -0.55
C ILE A 143 -0.22 12.70 0.71
N ALA A 144 0.06 11.65 1.50
CA ALA A 144 -0.75 11.27 2.66
C ALA A 144 -0.92 12.39 3.70
N PRO A 145 0.13 13.14 4.09
CA PRO A 145 -0.01 14.22 5.08
C PRO A 145 -0.91 15.37 4.64
N ILE A 146 -1.17 15.49 3.34
CA ILE A 146 -1.99 16.55 2.74
C ILE A 146 -3.42 16.06 2.52
N PHE A 147 -3.59 14.90 1.86
CA PHE A 147 -4.89 14.43 1.41
C PHE A 147 -5.67 13.67 2.48
N ILE A 148 -5.01 12.95 3.39
CA ILE A 148 -5.73 12.25 4.47
C ILE A 148 -6.50 13.25 5.34
N PRO A 149 -5.88 14.32 5.91
CA PRO A 149 -6.64 15.26 6.73
C PRO A 149 -7.72 16.00 5.93
N MET A 150 -7.45 16.31 4.65
CA MET A 150 -8.41 16.98 3.78
C MET A 150 -9.67 16.13 3.54
N PHE A 151 -9.52 14.85 3.23
CA PHE A 151 -10.66 13.96 3.03
C PHE A 151 -11.36 13.60 4.35
N MET A 152 -10.64 13.53 5.48
CA MET A 152 -11.26 13.40 6.80
C MET A 152 -12.18 14.58 7.13
N LEU A 153 -11.78 15.80 6.79
CA LEU A 153 -12.64 16.99 6.95
C LEU A 153 -13.90 16.95 6.06
N LEU A 154 -13.85 16.21 4.96
CA LEU A 154 -15.01 15.93 4.09
C LEU A 154 -15.82 14.71 4.55
N GLY A 155 -15.45 14.08 5.67
CA GLY A 155 -16.15 12.93 6.25
C GLY A 155 -15.75 11.58 5.67
N TYR A 156 -14.62 11.47 4.96
CA TYR A 156 -14.15 10.22 4.36
C TYR A 156 -12.98 9.61 5.15
N SER A 157 -12.92 8.29 5.21
CA SER A 157 -11.93 7.59 6.03
C SER A 157 -10.50 7.65 5.45
N PRO A 158 -9.46 7.65 6.30
CA PRO A 158 -8.08 7.48 5.87
C PRO A 158 -7.84 6.19 5.08
N GLU A 159 -8.54 5.12 5.43
CA GLU A 159 -8.45 3.80 4.80
C GLU A 159 -8.96 3.86 3.35
N LEU A 160 -10.08 4.55 3.12
CA LEU A 160 -10.58 4.81 1.76
C LEU A 160 -9.56 5.60 0.95
N THR A 161 -9.03 6.69 1.52
CA THR A 161 -7.98 7.50 0.86
C THR A 161 -6.77 6.65 0.47
N GLN A 162 -6.33 5.75 1.35
CA GLN A 162 -5.22 4.84 1.08
C GLN A 162 -5.54 3.85 -0.04
N VAL A 163 -6.73 3.26 -0.07
CA VAL A 163 -7.16 2.36 -1.16
C VAL A 163 -7.15 3.09 -2.49
N VAL A 164 -7.73 4.28 -2.55
CA VAL A 164 -7.83 5.08 -3.78
C VAL A 164 -6.44 5.45 -4.29
N TYR A 165 -5.52 5.80 -3.38
CA TYR A 165 -4.12 6.00 -3.72
C TYR A 165 -3.48 4.73 -4.31
N ARG A 166 -3.68 3.57 -3.69
CA ARG A 166 -3.11 2.28 -4.15
C ARG A 166 -3.64 1.89 -5.53
N ILE A 167 -4.90 2.18 -5.83
CA ILE A 167 -5.46 1.99 -7.17
C ILE A 167 -4.68 2.85 -8.17
N GLY A 168 -4.59 4.17 -7.93
CA GLY A 168 -3.88 5.08 -8.83
C GLY A 168 -2.40 4.74 -9.00
N ASP A 169 -1.72 4.36 -7.91
CA ASP A 169 -0.32 3.94 -7.92
C ASP A 169 -0.11 2.70 -8.80
N SER A 170 -1.06 1.77 -8.80
CA SER A 170 -0.94 0.51 -9.53
C SER A 170 -1.18 0.64 -11.04
N VAL A 171 -2.17 1.44 -11.45
CA VAL A 171 -2.71 1.41 -12.83
C VAL A 171 -1.72 1.90 -13.88
N THR A 172 -0.84 2.84 -13.54
CA THR A 172 0.17 3.39 -14.47
C THR A 172 1.56 2.79 -14.29
N ASN A 173 1.75 1.84 -13.38
CA ASN A 173 3.06 1.22 -13.15
C ASN A 173 3.64 0.61 -14.44
N LEU A 174 2.79 -0.09 -15.21
CA LEU A 174 3.18 -0.77 -16.45
C LEU A 174 3.70 0.17 -17.54
N ILE A 175 3.31 1.44 -17.50
CA ILE A 175 3.67 2.45 -18.51
C ILE A 175 4.62 3.52 -17.94
N SER A 176 4.98 3.44 -16.66
CA SER A 176 5.87 4.40 -16.02
C SER A 176 7.33 4.10 -16.37
N PRO A 177 8.03 5.02 -17.07
CA PRO A 177 9.46 4.85 -17.37
C PRO A 177 10.32 4.97 -16.11
N MET A 178 9.76 5.53 -15.03
CA MET A 178 10.42 5.73 -13.74
C MET A 178 10.37 4.48 -12.84
N MET A 179 9.72 3.40 -13.28
CA MET A 179 9.72 2.12 -12.56
C MET A 179 11.13 1.53 -12.54
N SER A 180 11.58 1.06 -11.37
CA SER A 180 12.94 0.51 -11.16
C SER A 180 13.29 -0.69 -12.05
N PHE A 181 12.29 -1.44 -12.52
CA PHE A 181 12.48 -2.62 -13.37
C PHE A 181 12.27 -2.34 -14.88
N PHE A 182 12.00 -1.09 -15.26
CA PHE A 182 11.62 -0.78 -16.64
C PHE A 182 12.71 -1.13 -17.67
N ALA A 183 13.98 -0.86 -17.34
CA ALA A 183 15.12 -1.25 -18.18
C ALA A 183 15.24 -2.77 -18.37
N LEU A 184 14.98 -3.54 -17.31
CA LEU A 184 14.96 -5.00 -17.38
C LEU A 184 13.81 -5.52 -18.25
N ILE A 185 12.64 -4.88 -18.17
CA ILE A 185 11.49 -5.23 -19.03
C ILE A 185 11.82 -4.99 -20.51
N ILE A 186 12.48 -3.88 -20.85
CA ILE A 186 12.95 -3.63 -22.23
C ILE A 186 13.89 -4.75 -22.68
N ALA A 187 14.85 -5.16 -21.85
CA ALA A 187 15.77 -6.25 -22.20
C ALA A 187 15.04 -7.57 -22.47
N PHE A 188 13.96 -7.86 -21.73
CA PHE A 188 13.12 -9.03 -22.00
C PHE A 188 12.31 -8.90 -23.30
N PHE A 189 11.80 -7.71 -23.63
CA PHE A 189 11.16 -7.46 -24.92
C PHE A 189 12.15 -7.64 -26.08
N GLN A 190 13.37 -7.12 -25.93
CA GLN A 190 14.44 -7.19 -26.93
C GLN A 190 14.89 -8.61 -27.26
N LYS A 191 14.63 -9.58 -26.36
CA LYS A 191 14.85 -11.01 -26.63
C LYS A 191 13.95 -11.54 -27.75
N TYR A 192 12.75 -10.99 -27.91
CA TYR A 192 11.76 -11.43 -28.90
C TYR A 192 11.61 -10.45 -30.07
N ASP A 193 11.80 -9.15 -29.82
CA ASP A 193 11.82 -8.09 -30.83
C ASP A 193 13.01 -7.16 -30.58
N SER A 194 14.09 -7.35 -31.32
CA SER A 194 15.34 -6.59 -31.16
C SER A 194 15.20 -5.08 -31.40
N LYS A 195 14.10 -4.62 -32.02
CA LYS A 195 13.81 -3.20 -32.24
C LYS A 195 12.95 -2.58 -31.13
N ALA A 196 12.49 -3.39 -30.16
CA ALA A 196 11.69 -2.89 -29.06
C ALA A 196 12.47 -1.87 -28.23
N GLY A 197 11.90 -0.67 -28.11
CA GLY A 197 12.38 0.39 -27.25
C GLY A 197 11.37 0.74 -26.16
N MET A 198 11.66 1.80 -25.40
CA MET A 198 10.75 2.34 -24.39
C MET A 198 9.35 2.61 -24.95
N GLY A 199 9.27 3.24 -26.13
CA GLY A 199 7.99 3.53 -26.79
C GLY A 199 7.20 2.27 -27.14
N THR A 200 7.87 1.22 -27.61
CA THR A 200 7.24 -0.08 -27.91
C THR A 200 6.63 -0.68 -26.65
N VAL A 201 7.39 -0.76 -25.55
CA VAL A 201 6.91 -1.31 -24.29
C VAL A 201 5.71 -0.51 -23.76
N ILE A 202 5.81 0.82 -23.72
CA ILE A 202 4.71 1.68 -23.25
C ILE A 202 3.48 1.51 -24.14
N ALA A 203 3.63 1.55 -25.46
CA ALA A 203 2.52 1.39 -26.39
C ALA A 203 1.84 0.02 -26.26
N THR A 204 2.62 -1.05 -26.07
CA THR A 204 2.07 -2.41 -25.84
C THR A 204 1.34 -2.52 -24.51
N MET A 205 1.81 -1.83 -23.46
CA MET A 205 1.23 -1.89 -22.11
C MET A 205 0.10 -0.89 -21.86
N LEU A 206 -0.03 0.16 -22.68
CA LEU A 206 -1.03 1.20 -22.53
C LEU A 206 -2.48 0.67 -22.51
N PRO A 207 -2.90 -0.26 -23.40
CA PRO A 207 -4.24 -0.85 -23.32
C PRO A 207 -4.51 -1.55 -21.98
N TYR A 208 -3.51 -2.24 -21.42
CA TYR A 208 -3.64 -2.89 -20.11
C TYR A 208 -3.82 -1.87 -19.00
N SER A 209 -3.02 -0.79 -19.00
CA SER A 209 -3.14 0.31 -18.03
C SER A 209 -4.54 0.93 -18.05
N ILE A 210 -5.09 1.18 -19.23
CA ILE A 210 -6.45 1.73 -19.41
C ILE A 210 -7.51 0.76 -18.88
N ILE A 211 -7.43 -0.53 -19.24
CA ILE A 211 -8.39 -1.54 -18.79
C ILE A 211 -8.32 -1.68 -17.27
N PHE A 212 -7.13 -1.75 -16.68
CA PHE A 212 -6.97 -1.82 -15.23
C PHE A 212 -7.52 -0.58 -14.53
N PHE A 213 -7.29 0.62 -15.08
CA PHE A 213 -7.88 1.85 -14.55
C PHE A 213 -9.41 1.78 -14.52
N ILE A 214 -10.04 1.36 -15.62
CA ILE A 214 -11.50 1.23 -15.72
C ILE A 214 -12.02 0.20 -14.72
N VAL A 215 -11.46 -1.01 -14.73
CA VAL A 215 -11.92 -2.12 -13.89
C VAL A 215 -11.77 -1.79 -12.40
N TRP A 216 -10.62 -1.26 -11.98
CA TRP A 216 -10.40 -0.88 -10.58
C TRP A 216 -11.30 0.26 -10.14
N THR A 217 -11.50 1.26 -11.00
CA THR A 217 -12.39 2.39 -10.70
C THR A 217 -13.84 1.92 -10.57
N LEU A 218 -14.30 1.06 -11.47
CA LEU A 218 -15.65 0.48 -11.39
C LEU A 218 -15.82 -0.38 -10.14
N LEU A 219 -14.82 -1.20 -9.79
CA LEU A 219 -14.83 -1.98 -8.57
C LEU A 219 -14.97 -1.07 -7.34
N LEU A 220 -14.19 0.01 -7.26
CA LEU A 220 -14.29 0.99 -6.18
C LEU A 220 -15.68 1.65 -6.12
N ILE A 221 -16.23 2.04 -7.27
CA ILE A 221 -17.57 2.65 -7.34
C ILE A 221 -18.62 1.69 -6.79
N VAL A 222 -18.62 0.43 -7.24
CA VAL A 222 -19.54 -0.59 -6.75
C VAL A 222 -19.36 -0.79 -5.24
N TRP A 223 -18.11 -0.83 -4.75
CA TRP A 223 -17.80 -0.97 -3.33
C TRP A 223 -18.39 0.17 -2.49
N ILE A 224 -18.24 1.41 -2.97
CA ILE A 224 -18.78 2.61 -2.33
C ILE A 224 -20.30 2.60 -2.33
N LEU A 225 -20.93 2.25 -3.46
CA LEU A 225 -22.39 2.20 -3.59
C LEU A 225 -23.02 1.14 -2.68
N LEU A 226 -22.32 0.02 -2.47
CA LEU A 226 -22.75 -1.02 -1.55
C LEU A 226 -22.46 -0.69 -0.06
N GLY A 227 -21.76 0.42 0.21
CA GLY A 227 -21.43 0.82 1.57
C GLY A 227 -20.50 -0.16 2.30
N LEU A 228 -19.75 -0.97 1.56
CA LEU A 228 -18.94 -2.04 2.14
C LEU A 228 -17.73 -1.46 2.89
N PRO A 229 -17.40 -1.99 4.09
CA PRO A 229 -16.19 -1.59 4.78
C PRO A 229 -14.96 -1.97 3.95
N ILE A 230 -13.92 -1.14 4.03
CA ILE A 230 -12.62 -1.37 3.37
C ILE A 230 -11.87 -2.52 4.05
N GLY A 231 -12.11 -2.73 5.34
CA GLY A 231 -11.52 -3.79 6.14
C GLY A 231 -12.23 -3.94 7.48
N PRO A 232 -11.73 -4.84 8.36
CA PRO A 232 -12.25 -4.99 9.72
C PRO A 232 -12.18 -3.65 10.46
N ASP A 233 -13.34 -3.16 10.92
CA ASP A 233 -13.49 -1.86 11.60
C ASP A 233 -13.02 -0.64 10.78
N ALA A 234 -12.94 -0.77 9.45
CA ALA A 234 -12.50 0.28 8.53
C ALA A 234 -13.65 0.68 7.58
N GLY A 235 -14.53 1.58 8.05
CA GLY A 235 -15.64 2.11 7.27
C GLY A 235 -15.21 3.05 6.14
N LEU A 236 -16.16 3.42 5.26
CA LEU A 236 -15.92 4.40 4.19
C LEU A 236 -15.93 5.85 4.70
N TYR A 237 -16.67 6.10 5.77
CA TYR A 237 -16.88 7.42 6.34
C TYR A 237 -16.10 7.57 7.65
N TYR A 238 -15.60 8.78 7.88
CA TYR A 238 -14.94 9.18 9.11
C TYR A 238 -15.96 9.79 10.07
N ASN A 239 -16.11 9.19 11.25
CA ASN A 239 -17.17 9.55 12.21
C ASN A 239 -16.71 10.52 13.33
N GLY A 240 -15.55 11.15 13.20
CA GLY A 240 -15.00 12.11 14.18
C GLY A 240 -13.84 11.56 14.98
#